data_AF-A0AAE2C643-F1
#
_entry.id   AF-A0AAE2C643-F1
#
_cell.length_a   1.000
_cell.length_b   1.000
_cell.length_c   1.000
_cell.angle_alpha   90.00
_cell.angle_beta   90.00
_cell.angle_gamma   90.00
#
_symmetry.space_group_name_H-M   'P 1'
#
loop_
_entity.id
_entity.type
_entity.pdbx_description
1 polymer ?
#
loop_
_entity_poly.entity_id
_entity_poly.type
_entity_poly.pdbx_seq_one_letter_code
_entity_poly.pdbx_strand_id
1 'polypeptide(L)'
;MAQSSHLYPGERTRYPPVAKNHPLLSNNPHDLVPFLEIKLYVDNQIPDFSSFPSLRLFATHLPHVSLPESVKQNSACKIVYLCRNPKDIFVSLWHFTNKLRPQETGTNSISEVFDLFCRGVTLFGPFWEHALEYWKLSIENPDRVLFLKFEDMKNQPATHLRRLAEFLGSPFSAGEEESGLVEEILKLCSFDNLSALDVNRNGKLTSGEKNNVFFRRGVVGDWVNYLGTELVERIDRITQDKFSGSGLVI
;
A
#
# COMPACT_ATOMS: atom_id res chain seq x y z
N MET A 1 -0.18 2.71 -1.88
CA MET A 1 0.46 3.73 -1.03
C MET A 1 1.94 3.36 -0.99
N ALA A 2 2.83 4.26 -1.37
CA ALA A 2 4.27 3.98 -1.47
C ALA A 2 4.83 3.71 -0.06
N GLN A 3 5.09 2.45 0.28
CA GLN A 3 5.91 2.13 1.44
C GLN A 3 7.35 2.40 1.03
N SER A 4 7.95 3.44 1.61
CA SER A 4 9.31 3.84 1.30
C SER A 4 10.29 2.94 2.08
N SER A 5 11.37 2.52 1.42
CA SER A 5 12.49 1.81 2.07
C SER A 5 13.26 2.66 3.09
N HIS A 6 12.85 3.92 3.29
CA HIS A 6 13.59 4.95 4.03
C HIS A 6 13.28 5.01 5.52
N LEU A 7 12.75 3.93 6.10
CA LEU A 7 12.41 3.88 7.52
C LEU A 7 13.46 3.20 8.39
N TYR A 8 14.60 2.82 7.83
CA TYR A 8 15.70 2.21 8.57
C TYR A 8 16.88 3.17 8.74
N PRO A 9 17.66 3.10 9.83
CA PRO A 9 18.57 4.17 10.23
C PRO A 9 19.71 4.33 9.22
N GLY A 10 20.21 3.22 8.66
CA GLY A 10 21.26 3.25 7.62
C GLY A 10 20.81 3.83 6.27
N GLU A 11 19.52 3.71 5.92
CA GLU A 11 18.96 4.26 4.68
C GLU A 11 18.62 5.75 4.82
N ARG A 12 18.15 6.20 6.00
CA ARG A 12 17.92 7.63 6.29
C ARG A 12 19.20 8.45 6.21
N THR A 13 20.33 7.89 6.65
CA THR A 13 21.63 8.55 6.52
C THR A 13 22.17 8.50 5.09
N ARG A 14 21.90 7.40 4.36
CA ARG A 14 22.38 7.23 2.98
C ARG A 14 21.63 8.11 1.98
N TYR A 15 20.32 8.28 2.18
CA TYR A 15 19.46 9.12 1.34
C TYR A 15 18.63 10.05 2.24
N PRO A 16 19.20 11.19 2.68
CA PRO A 16 18.45 12.18 3.43
C PRO A 16 17.22 12.65 2.64
N PRO A 17 16.07 12.93 3.29
CA PRO A 17 14.83 13.28 2.57
C PRO A 17 14.94 14.55 1.71
N VAL A 18 15.82 15.46 2.09
CA VAL A 18 16.12 16.71 1.36
C VAL A 18 17.18 16.55 0.27
N ALA A 19 17.76 15.35 0.11
CA ALA A 19 18.82 15.11 -0.86
C ALA A 19 18.27 15.19 -2.29
N LYS A 20 18.94 15.97 -3.15
CA LYS A 20 18.52 16.15 -4.56
C LYS A 20 18.59 14.87 -5.40
N ASN A 21 19.40 13.91 -4.97
CA ASN A 21 19.56 12.60 -5.60
C ASN A 21 18.76 11.50 -4.89
N HIS A 22 17.79 11.85 -4.05
CA HIS A 22 16.97 10.87 -3.35
C HIS A 22 16.22 9.97 -4.37
N PRO A 23 16.26 8.63 -4.24
CA PRO A 23 15.72 7.71 -5.26
C PRO A 23 14.25 7.95 -5.65
N LEU A 24 13.41 8.35 -4.69
CA LEU A 24 11.99 8.71 -4.94
C LEU A 24 11.78 9.90 -5.88
N LEU A 25 12.80 10.74 -6.11
CA LEU A 25 12.70 11.90 -7.01
C LEU A 25 12.84 11.50 -8.49
N SER A 26 13.50 10.37 -8.76
CA SER A 26 13.83 9.90 -10.11
C SER A 26 13.24 8.53 -10.46
N ASN A 27 12.62 7.83 -9.50
CA ASN A 27 12.02 6.52 -9.70
C ASN A 27 10.60 6.49 -9.15
N ASN A 28 9.73 5.68 -9.77
CA ASN A 28 8.44 5.37 -9.17
C ASN A 28 8.64 4.49 -7.92
N PRO A 29 7.88 4.68 -6.84
CA PRO A 29 8.00 3.85 -5.65
C PRO A 29 7.84 2.34 -5.90
N HIS A 30 7.05 1.93 -6.89
CA HIS A 30 6.87 0.53 -7.27
C HIS A 30 8.13 -0.11 -7.89
N ASP A 31 9.05 0.68 -8.45
CA ASP A 31 10.35 0.16 -8.93
C ASP A 31 11.36 -0.02 -7.78
N LEU A 32 11.25 0.79 -6.72
CA LEU A 32 12.12 0.73 -5.55
C LEU A 32 11.71 -0.38 -4.57
N VAL A 33 10.42 -0.70 -4.51
CA VAL A 33 9.86 -1.77 -3.69
C VAL A 33 9.12 -2.75 -4.58
N PRO A 34 9.81 -3.78 -5.09
CA PRO A 34 9.23 -4.66 -6.08
C PRO A 34 8.16 -5.57 -5.48
N PHE A 35 7.11 -5.80 -6.27
CA PHE A 35 6.02 -6.70 -5.91
C PHE A 35 6.41 -8.16 -6.17
N LEU A 36 6.15 -9.04 -5.20
CA LEU A 36 6.47 -10.46 -5.31
C LEU A 36 5.80 -11.07 -6.56
N GLU A 37 4.51 -10.81 -6.72
CA GLU A 37 3.66 -11.40 -7.76
C GLU A 37 3.70 -10.71 -9.13
N ILE A 38 4.39 -9.56 -9.25
CA ILE A 38 4.46 -8.77 -10.51
C ILE A 38 5.88 -8.73 -11.09
N LYS A 39 6.92 -8.79 -10.24
CA LYS A 39 8.30 -8.63 -10.71
C LYS A 39 9.20 -9.81 -10.40
N LEU A 40 9.04 -10.42 -9.22
CA LEU A 40 10.01 -11.39 -8.72
C LEU A 40 9.67 -12.83 -9.12
N TYR A 41 8.40 -13.21 -9.10
CA TYR A 41 7.95 -14.57 -9.40
C TYR A 41 7.15 -14.67 -10.71
N VAL A 42 7.38 -13.74 -11.65
CA VAL A 42 6.77 -13.79 -12.99
C VAL A 42 7.55 -14.74 -13.90
N ASP A 43 6.85 -15.36 -14.85
CA ASP A 43 7.43 -16.26 -15.87
C ASP A 43 8.26 -17.43 -15.32
N ASN A 44 7.89 -17.95 -14.13
CA ASN A 44 8.62 -19.03 -13.43
C ASN A 44 10.10 -18.73 -13.15
N GLN A 45 10.48 -17.45 -13.11
CA GLN A 45 11.85 -17.08 -12.76
C GLN A 45 12.09 -17.23 -11.27
N ILE A 46 13.29 -17.69 -10.91
CA ILE A 46 13.77 -17.66 -9.53
C ILE A 46 14.43 -16.29 -9.34
N PRO A 47 13.90 -15.42 -8.46
CA PRO A 47 14.44 -14.09 -8.29
C PRO A 47 15.86 -14.16 -7.71
N ASP A 48 16.80 -13.48 -8.35
CA ASP A 48 18.16 -13.34 -7.84
C ASP A 48 18.21 -12.25 -6.76
N PHE A 49 18.30 -12.68 -5.51
CA PHE A 49 18.40 -11.79 -4.37
C PHE A 49 19.82 -11.31 -4.07
N SER A 50 20.84 -11.77 -4.81
CA SER A 50 22.25 -11.41 -4.56
C SER A 50 22.55 -9.92 -4.79
N SER A 51 21.77 -9.28 -5.66
CA SER A 51 21.86 -7.85 -5.97
C SER A 51 21.13 -6.96 -4.97
N PHE A 52 20.31 -7.53 -4.08
CA PHE A 52 19.58 -6.74 -3.08
C PHE A 52 20.48 -6.40 -1.89
N PRO A 53 20.32 -5.20 -1.30
CA PRO A 53 20.96 -4.91 -0.03
C PRO A 53 20.55 -5.94 1.03
N SER A 54 21.37 -6.07 2.09
CA SER A 54 21.14 -7.00 3.21
C SER A 54 19.73 -6.87 3.81
N LEU A 55 19.15 -5.68 3.73
CA LEU A 55 17.77 -5.41 4.06
C LEU A 55 16.90 -5.36 2.81
N ARG A 56 15.94 -6.29 2.73
CA ARG A 56 15.07 -6.45 1.57
C ARG A 56 13.67 -5.96 1.91
N LEU A 57 13.23 -4.90 1.24
CA LEU A 57 11.84 -4.44 1.28
C LEU A 57 11.11 -4.95 0.03
N PHE A 58 9.99 -5.63 0.25
CA PHE A 58 9.12 -6.15 -0.81
C PHE A 58 7.69 -5.72 -0.55
N ALA A 59 6.91 -5.65 -1.61
CA ALA A 59 5.46 -5.46 -1.53
C ALA A 59 4.73 -6.68 -2.07
N THR A 60 3.49 -6.87 -1.64
CA THR A 60 2.62 -7.91 -2.18
C THR A 60 1.16 -7.58 -1.87
N HIS A 61 0.27 -8.01 -2.75
CA HIS A 61 -1.17 -8.03 -2.55
C HIS A 61 -1.70 -9.42 -2.19
N LEU A 62 -0.83 -10.41 -2.00
CA LEU A 62 -1.26 -11.77 -1.70
C LEU A 62 -1.92 -11.86 -0.30
N PRO A 63 -2.98 -12.67 -0.16
CA PRO A 63 -3.46 -13.07 1.16
C PRO A 63 -2.35 -13.84 1.87
N HIS A 64 -2.32 -13.80 3.21
CA HIS A 64 -1.19 -14.34 3.95
C HIS A 64 -1.03 -15.86 3.74
N VAL A 65 -2.13 -16.60 3.59
CA VAL A 65 -2.10 -18.03 3.23
C VAL A 65 -1.28 -18.34 1.97
N SER A 66 -1.25 -17.42 1.00
CA SER A 66 -0.57 -17.58 -0.29
C SER A 66 0.88 -17.09 -0.28
N LEU A 67 1.37 -16.55 0.84
CA LEU A 67 2.76 -16.13 0.95
C LEU A 67 3.71 -17.33 1.00
N PRO A 68 4.96 -17.19 0.51
CA PRO A 68 5.97 -18.24 0.63
C PRO A 68 6.20 -18.67 2.08
N GLU A 69 6.50 -19.96 2.32
CA GLU A 69 6.83 -20.47 3.67
C GLU A 69 8.01 -19.73 4.29
N SER A 70 8.98 -19.29 3.48
CA SER A 70 10.11 -18.48 3.95
C SER A 70 9.69 -17.12 4.51
N VAL A 71 8.53 -16.58 4.10
CA VAL A 71 7.92 -15.39 4.70
C VAL A 71 7.13 -15.79 5.93
N LYS A 72 6.28 -16.83 5.84
CA LYS A 72 5.37 -17.25 6.91
C LYS A 72 6.07 -17.80 8.16
N GLN A 73 7.18 -18.51 8.01
CA GLN A 73 7.91 -19.16 9.10
C GLN A 73 9.07 -18.32 9.67
N ASN A 74 9.51 -17.28 8.95
CA ASN A 74 10.62 -16.44 9.38
C ASN A 74 10.15 -15.38 10.38
N SER A 75 10.52 -15.56 11.65
CA SER A 75 10.20 -14.64 12.74
C SER A 75 10.88 -13.26 12.62
N ALA A 76 11.98 -13.16 11.88
CA ALA A 76 12.65 -11.88 11.61
C ALA A 76 11.99 -11.08 10.47
N CYS A 77 11.12 -11.71 9.67
CA CYS A 77 10.39 -11.01 8.61
C CYS A 77 9.20 -10.26 9.19
N LYS A 78 9.27 -8.93 9.14
CA LYS A 78 8.18 -8.03 9.55
C LYS A 78 7.22 -7.77 8.40
N ILE A 79 5.93 -7.74 8.70
CA ILE A 79 4.83 -7.49 7.76
C ILE A 79 4.13 -6.20 8.16
N VAL A 80 3.92 -5.30 7.21
CA VAL A 80 3.14 -4.07 7.39
C VAL A 80 1.91 -4.15 6.50
N TYR A 81 0.74 -4.36 7.10
CA TYR A 81 -0.52 -4.43 6.39
C TYR A 81 -1.22 -3.07 6.37
N LEU A 82 -1.68 -2.63 5.20
CA LEU A 82 -2.44 -1.40 5.03
C LEU A 82 -3.90 -1.72 4.67
N CYS A 83 -4.80 -1.44 5.60
CA CYS A 83 -6.24 -1.49 5.38
C CYS A 83 -6.77 -0.11 4.95
N ARG A 84 -7.94 -0.10 4.31
CA ARG A 84 -8.65 1.11 3.89
C ARG A 84 -10.14 0.84 3.87
N ASN A 85 -10.96 1.87 3.97
CA ASN A 85 -12.40 1.74 3.83
C ASN A 85 -12.77 1.06 2.48
N PRO A 86 -13.59 0.00 2.48
CA PRO A 86 -13.87 -0.80 1.28
C PRO A 86 -14.56 -0.01 0.17
N LYS A 87 -15.32 1.04 0.52
CA LYS A 87 -15.95 1.92 -0.47
C LYS A 87 -14.90 2.70 -1.27
N ASP A 88 -13.89 3.22 -0.58
CA ASP A 88 -12.76 3.90 -1.23
C ASP A 88 -11.83 2.93 -1.96
N ILE A 89 -11.66 1.71 -1.45
CA ILE A 89 -10.94 0.63 -2.17
C ILE A 89 -11.62 0.37 -3.51
N PHE A 90 -12.93 0.15 -3.51
CA PHE A 90 -13.70 -0.12 -4.73
C PHE A 90 -13.52 0.99 -5.77
N VAL A 91 -13.75 2.25 -5.40
CA VAL A 91 -13.60 3.39 -6.34
C VAL A 91 -12.17 3.50 -6.86
N SER A 92 -11.18 3.26 -6.00
CA SER A 92 -9.78 3.24 -6.42
C SER A 92 -9.49 2.12 -7.43
N LEU A 93 -9.98 0.91 -7.17
CA LEU A 93 -9.80 -0.26 -8.03
C LEU A 93 -10.49 -0.09 -9.39
N TRP A 94 -11.73 0.42 -9.38
CA TRP A 94 -12.50 0.66 -10.60
C TRP A 94 -11.79 1.67 -11.51
N HIS A 95 -11.31 2.79 -10.96
CA HIS A 95 -10.52 3.75 -11.74
C HIS A 95 -9.19 3.18 -12.23
N PHE A 96 -8.48 2.46 -11.35
CA PHE A 96 -7.16 1.90 -11.67
C PHE A 96 -7.25 0.90 -12.81
N THR A 97 -8.17 -0.06 -12.71
CA THR A 97 -8.38 -1.07 -13.76
C THR A 97 -8.82 -0.43 -15.08
N ASN A 98 -9.71 0.57 -15.05
CA ASN A 98 -10.10 1.31 -16.26
C ASN A 98 -8.94 2.09 -16.91
N LYS A 99 -7.99 2.62 -16.12
CA LYS A 99 -6.79 3.28 -16.66
C LYS A 99 -5.81 2.30 -17.31
N LEU A 100 -5.79 1.03 -16.89
CA LEU A 100 -4.92 -0.01 -17.44
C LEU A 100 -5.48 -0.66 -18.69
N ARG A 101 -6.79 -0.53 -18.95
CA ARG A 101 -7.44 -1.13 -20.11
C ARG A 101 -7.00 -0.47 -21.42
N PRO A 102 -6.90 -1.23 -22.53
CA PRO A 102 -6.78 -0.66 -23.86
C PRO A 102 -7.98 0.23 -24.16
N GLN A 103 -7.74 1.39 -24.79
CA GLN A 103 -8.78 2.40 -25.03
C GLN A 103 -9.94 1.84 -25.90
N GLU A 104 -9.63 0.87 -26.74
CA GLU A 104 -10.53 0.21 -27.67
C GLU A 104 -11.56 -0.69 -26.96
N THR A 105 -11.29 -1.09 -25.71
CA THR A 105 -12.14 -2.02 -24.93
C THR A 105 -13.20 -1.33 -24.08
N GLY A 106 -13.28 0.00 -24.16
CA GLY A 106 -14.21 0.81 -23.37
C GLY A 106 -13.91 0.79 -21.85
N THR A 107 -14.81 1.42 -21.09
CA THR A 107 -14.75 1.45 -19.62
C THR A 107 -15.65 0.37 -19.03
N ASN A 108 -15.16 -0.30 -18.00
CA ASN A 108 -15.97 -1.23 -17.22
C ASN A 108 -17.10 -0.47 -16.53
N SER A 109 -18.32 -1.03 -16.59
CA SER A 109 -19.45 -0.50 -15.84
C SER A 109 -19.16 -0.52 -14.35
N ILE A 110 -19.45 0.60 -13.68
CA ILE A 110 -19.32 0.67 -12.22
C ILE A 110 -20.21 -0.36 -11.53
N SER A 111 -21.42 -0.60 -12.05
CA SER A 111 -22.39 -1.54 -11.47
C SER A 111 -21.92 -2.99 -11.57
N GLU A 112 -21.37 -3.40 -12.70
CA GLU A 112 -20.88 -4.77 -12.90
C GLU A 112 -19.66 -5.07 -12.03
N VAL A 113 -18.68 -4.16 -12.03
CA VAL A 113 -17.48 -4.32 -11.19
C VAL A 113 -17.85 -4.26 -9.70
N PHE A 114 -18.84 -3.45 -9.35
CA PHE A 114 -19.34 -3.35 -7.98
C PHE A 114 -19.99 -4.66 -7.51
N ASP A 115 -20.80 -5.30 -8.35
CA ASP A 115 -21.39 -6.59 -8.00
C ASP A 115 -20.31 -7.65 -7.77
N LEU A 116 -19.33 -7.73 -8.68
CA LEU A 116 -18.17 -8.62 -8.53
C LEU A 116 -17.40 -8.35 -7.24
N PHE A 117 -17.14 -7.07 -6.92
CA PHE A 117 -16.50 -6.66 -5.67
C PHE A 117 -17.26 -7.12 -4.44
N CYS A 118 -18.59 -6.91 -4.40
CA CYS A 118 -19.44 -7.35 -3.30
C CYS A 118 -19.52 -8.88 -3.17
N ARG A 119 -19.34 -9.61 -4.27
CA ARG A 119 -19.28 -11.07 -4.28
C ARG A 119 -17.89 -11.63 -3.95
N GLY A 120 -16.89 -10.76 -3.76
CA GLY A 120 -15.52 -11.16 -3.49
C GLY A 120 -14.72 -11.57 -4.74
N VAL A 121 -15.30 -11.41 -5.93
CA VAL A 121 -14.69 -11.80 -7.21
C VAL A 121 -13.83 -10.65 -7.73
N THR A 122 -12.69 -10.43 -7.06
CA THR A 122 -11.71 -9.40 -7.42
C THR A 122 -10.30 -9.97 -7.31
N LEU A 123 -9.35 -9.31 -7.96
CA LEU A 123 -7.94 -9.66 -7.79
C LEU A 123 -7.56 -9.60 -6.30
N PHE A 124 -7.02 -10.71 -5.78
CA PHE A 124 -6.70 -10.91 -4.35
C PHE A 124 -7.89 -10.78 -3.38
N GLY A 125 -9.12 -10.84 -3.88
CA GLY A 125 -10.33 -10.83 -3.06
C GLY A 125 -10.61 -12.18 -2.38
N PRO A 126 -11.61 -12.23 -1.49
CA PRO A 126 -12.47 -11.11 -1.08
C PRO A 126 -11.79 -10.15 -0.10
N PHE A 127 -12.14 -8.86 -0.16
CA PHE A 127 -11.50 -7.82 0.67
C PHE A 127 -11.64 -8.07 2.18
N TRP A 128 -12.76 -8.68 2.61
CA TRP A 128 -13.03 -8.92 4.03
C TRP A 128 -12.16 -10.02 4.59
N GLU A 129 -12.04 -11.17 3.93
CA GLU A 129 -11.15 -12.25 4.39
C GLU A 129 -9.69 -11.78 4.35
N HIS A 130 -9.31 -11.05 3.31
CA HIS A 130 -7.98 -10.48 3.21
C HIS A 130 -7.68 -9.56 4.41
N ALA A 131 -8.56 -8.62 4.74
CA ALA A 131 -8.35 -7.73 5.89
C ALA A 131 -8.38 -8.47 7.24
N LEU A 132 -9.32 -9.40 7.42
CA LEU A 132 -9.51 -10.13 8.67
C LEU A 132 -8.35 -11.09 8.97
N GLU A 133 -7.75 -11.69 7.93
CA GLU A 133 -6.57 -12.55 8.09
C GLU A 133 -5.39 -11.75 8.68
N TYR A 134 -5.02 -10.64 8.03
CA TYR A 134 -3.93 -9.80 8.53
C TYR A 134 -4.25 -9.10 9.85
N TRP A 135 -5.53 -8.79 10.10
CA TRP A 135 -5.98 -8.26 11.39
C TRP A 135 -5.75 -9.27 12.52
N LYS A 136 -6.21 -10.51 12.34
CA LYS A 136 -5.99 -11.60 13.30
C LYS A 136 -4.49 -11.81 13.56
N LEU A 137 -3.69 -11.87 12.50
CA LEU A 137 -2.24 -12.03 12.62
C LEU A 137 -1.57 -10.88 13.39
N SER A 138 -2.06 -9.65 13.24
CA SER A 138 -1.56 -8.49 13.97
C SER A 138 -1.86 -8.53 15.47
N ILE A 139 -2.97 -9.16 15.86
CA ILE A 139 -3.30 -9.39 17.27
C ILE A 139 -2.45 -10.53 17.84
N GLU A 140 -2.29 -11.62 17.09
CA GLU A 140 -1.54 -12.81 17.52
C GLU A 140 -0.02 -12.56 17.55
N ASN A 141 0.51 -11.71 16.66
CA ASN A 141 1.94 -11.49 16.48
C ASN A 141 2.27 -9.99 16.31
N PRO A 142 2.00 -9.14 17.32
CA PRO A 142 2.12 -7.68 17.19
C PRO A 142 3.55 -7.19 16.91
N ASP A 143 4.58 -7.93 17.33
CA ASP A 143 5.99 -7.59 17.05
C ASP A 143 6.40 -7.89 15.60
N ARG A 144 5.58 -8.67 14.88
CA ARG A 144 5.84 -9.16 13.53
C ARG A 144 4.88 -8.60 12.49
N VAL A 145 3.65 -8.27 12.86
CA VAL A 145 2.62 -7.80 11.93
C VAL A 145 2.03 -6.48 12.42
N LEU A 146 2.34 -5.40 11.71
CA LEU A 146 1.79 -4.07 11.95
C LEU A 146 0.57 -3.83 11.06
N PHE A 147 -0.60 -3.66 11.67
CA PHE A 147 -1.82 -3.27 10.98
C PHE A 147 -2.00 -1.74 11.03
N LEU A 148 -2.07 -1.12 9.85
CA LEU A 148 -2.31 0.29 9.64
C LEU A 148 -3.61 0.51 8.87
N LYS A 149 -4.29 1.62 9.13
CA LYS A 149 -5.44 2.09 8.35
C LYS A 149 -5.05 3.35 7.58
N PHE A 150 -5.43 3.40 6.31
CA PHE A 150 -5.16 4.53 5.42
C PHE A 150 -5.72 5.84 6.00
N GLU A 151 -6.92 5.78 6.58
CA GLU A 151 -7.63 6.90 7.17
C GLU A 151 -6.88 7.46 8.38
N ASP A 152 -6.41 6.60 9.28
CA ASP A 152 -5.63 7.02 10.45
C ASP A 152 -4.29 7.63 10.03
N MET A 153 -3.61 7.04 9.04
CA MET A 153 -2.39 7.60 8.47
C MET A 153 -2.60 8.97 7.81
N LYS A 154 -3.76 9.22 7.20
CA LYS A 154 -4.10 10.53 6.63
C LYS A 154 -4.44 11.54 7.73
N ASN A 155 -5.06 11.10 8.81
CA ASN A 155 -5.45 11.96 9.93
C ASN A 155 -4.25 12.34 10.82
N GLN A 156 -3.37 11.38 11.13
CA GLN A 156 -2.22 11.55 12.03
C GLN A 156 -0.93 11.01 11.41
N PRO A 157 -0.45 11.60 10.29
CA PRO A 157 0.66 11.05 9.51
C PRO A 157 1.94 10.90 10.33
N ALA A 158 2.30 11.90 11.15
CA ALA A 158 3.52 11.85 11.97
C ALA A 158 3.46 10.75 13.04
N THR A 159 2.32 10.57 13.71
CA THR A 159 2.10 9.51 14.70
C THR A 159 2.30 8.13 14.06
N HIS A 160 1.69 7.90 12.90
CA HIS A 160 1.81 6.62 12.21
C HIS A 160 3.20 6.39 11.60
N LEU A 161 3.89 7.47 11.20
CA LEU A 161 5.28 7.39 10.73
C LEU A 161 6.22 6.94 11.86
N ARG A 162 6.08 7.52 13.05
CA ARG A 162 6.84 7.12 14.25
C ARG A 162 6.55 5.68 14.64
N ARG A 163 5.26 5.29 14.70
CA ARG A 163 4.85 3.91 14.99
C ARG A 163 5.44 2.91 14.00
N LEU A 164 5.48 3.26 12.72
CA LEU A 164 6.08 2.42 11.69
C LEU A 164 7.61 2.34 11.84
N ALA A 165 8.27 3.46 12.12
CA ALA A 165 9.70 3.50 12.39
C ALA A 165 10.11 2.63 13.60
N GLU A 166 9.38 2.75 14.72
CA GLU A 166 9.53 1.90 15.90
C GLU A 166 9.33 0.43 15.58
N PHE A 167 8.22 0.09 14.90
CA PHE A 167 7.93 -1.28 14.50
C PHE A 167 9.03 -1.87 13.63
N LEU A 168 9.63 -1.09 12.73
CA LEU A 168 10.75 -1.53 11.88
C LEU A 168 12.10 -1.60 12.64
N GLY A 169 12.12 -1.33 13.95
CA GLY A 169 13.32 -1.36 14.78
C GLY A 169 14.23 -0.14 14.57
N SER A 170 13.64 0.97 14.12
CA SER A 170 14.34 2.15 13.64
C SER A 170 13.67 3.45 14.14
N PRO A 171 13.44 3.58 15.45
CA PRO A 171 12.76 4.75 16.02
C PRO A 171 13.53 6.03 15.70
N PHE A 172 12.82 7.16 15.62
CA PHE A 172 13.46 8.45 15.50
C PHE A 172 14.16 8.82 16.81
N SER A 173 15.39 9.29 16.72
CA SER A 173 16.13 9.87 17.84
C SER A 173 15.60 11.27 18.16
N ALA A 174 15.86 11.76 19.39
CA ALA A 174 15.48 13.12 19.79
C ALA A 174 16.07 14.19 18.84
N GLY A 175 17.30 14.00 18.37
CA GLY A 175 17.93 14.91 17.41
C GLY A 175 17.26 14.91 16.03
N GLU A 176 16.79 13.75 15.55
CA GLU A 176 16.03 13.66 14.28
C GLU A 176 14.64 14.31 14.41
N GLU A 177 14.00 14.18 15.57
CA GLU A 177 12.73 14.86 15.86
C GLU A 177 12.93 16.38 15.92
N GLU A 178 13.95 16.86 16.65
CA GLU A 178 14.27 18.28 16.76
C GLU A 178 14.70 18.89 15.42
N SER A 179 15.35 18.13 14.54
CA SER A 179 15.74 18.60 13.21
C SER A 179 14.57 18.68 12.23
N GLY A 180 13.38 18.19 12.59
CA GLY A 180 12.20 18.14 11.72
C GLY A 180 12.27 17.03 10.66
N LEU A 181 13.06 15.97 10.89
CA LEU A 181 13.24 14.90 9.89
C LEU A 181 11.92 14.18 9.57
N VAL A 182 11.03 14.04 10.57
CA VAL A 182 9.71 13.44 10.42
C VAL A 182 8.90 14.22 9.38
N GLU A 183 8.86 15.55 9.49
CA GLU A 183 8.15 16.44 8.57
C GLU A 183 8.76 16.41 7.17
N GLU A 184 10.09 16.31 7.05
CA GLU A 184 10.77 16.18 5.76
C GLU A 184 10.42 14.88 5.04
N ILE A 185 10.40 13.74 5.76
CA ILE A 185 9.98 12.45 5.22
C ILE A 185 8.51 12.51 4.76
N LEU A 186 7.63 13.09 5.58
CA LEU A 186 6.22 13.25 5.24
C LEU A 186 6.03 14.12 4.00
N LYS A 187 6.78 15.21 3.89
CA LYS A 187 6.74 16.10 2.71
C LYS A 187 7.21 15.37 1.46
N LEU A 188 8.34 14.67 1.53
CA LEU A 188 8.90 13.90 0.43
C LEU A 188 7.93 12.81 -0.06
N CYS A 189 7.34 12.06 0.88
CA CYS A 189 6.43 10.95 0.58
C CYS A 189 4.98 11.38 0.35
N SER A 190 4.68 12.68 0.45
CA SER A 190 3.32 13.20 0.31
C SER A 190 2.75 12.92 -1.09
N PHE A 191 1.44 12.77 -1.16
CA PHE A 191 0.74 12.57 -2.43
C PHE A 191 1.02 13.73 -3.40
N ASP A 192 0.97 14.97 -2.93
CA ASP A 192 1.15 16.16 -3.77
C ASP A 192 2.58 16.22 -4.31
N ASN A 193 3.59 15.92 -3.48
CA ASN A 193 4.97 15.86 -3.96
C ASN A 193 5.16 14.74 -4.99
N LEU A 194 4.83 13.49 -4.63
CA LEU A 194 5.09 12.35 -5.50
C LEU A 194 4.30 12.42 -6.82
N SER A 195 3.03 12.82 -6.79
CA SER A 195 2.21 12.95 -8.01
C SER A 195 2.65 14.11 -8.92
N ALA A 196 3.41 15.08 -8.38
CA ALA A 196 3.93 16.20 -9.14
C ALA A 196 5.25 15.92 -9.87
N LEU A 197 5.99 14.88 -9.47
CA LEU A 197 7.27 14.52 -10.07
C LEU A 197 7.12 14.09 -11.54
N ASP A 198 8.05 14.51 -12.38
CA ASP A 198 8.05 14.19 -13.81
C ASP A 198 8.05 12.67 -14.07
N VAL A 199 8.86 11.92 -13.32
CA VAL A 199 8.88 10.45 -13.38
C VAL A 199 7.51 9.83 -13.13
N ASN A 200 6.67 10.43 -12.29
CA ASN A 200 5.35 9.91 -11.96
C ASN A 200 4.25 10.42 -12.90
N ARG A 201 4.45 11.57 -13.55
CA ARG A 201 3.51 12.10 -14.55
C ARG A 201 3.68 11.46 -15.92
N ASN A 202 4.93 11.27 -16.32
CA ASN A 202 5.32 10.95 -17.70
C ASN A 202 6.06 9.62 -17.83
N GLY A 203 6.60 9.09 -16.73
CA GLY A 203 7.33 7.82 -16.74
C GLY A 203 6.43 6.59 -16.85
N LYS A 204 7.08 5.43 -16.96
CA LYS A 204 6.48 4.10 -16.97
C LYS A 204 7.28 3.18 -16.07
N LEU A 205 6.62 2.17 -15.51
CA LEU A 205 7.29 1.08 -14.83
C LEU A 205 8.07 0.24 -15.84
N THR A 206 9.02 -0.53 -15.30
CA THR A 206 9.77 -1.53 -16.07
C THR A 206 8.87 -2.59 -16.74
N SER A 207 7.69 -2.85 -16.19
CA SER A 207 6.63 -3.72 -16.74
C SER A 207 5.76 -3.05 -17.83
N GLY A 208 5.89 -1.74 -18.06
CA GLY A 208 5.28 -1.01 -19.17
C GLY A 208 4.10 -0.11 -18.82
N GLU A 209 3.52 -0.24 -17.62
CA GLU A 209 2.42 0.61 -17.15
C GLU A 209 2.86 2.06 -16.94
N LYS A 210 2.02 3.03 -17.31
CA LYS A 210 2.29 4.46 -17.06
C LYS A 210 2.27 4.76 -15.56
N ASN A 211 3.25 5.48 -15.05
CA ASN A 211 3.35 5.78 -13.62
C ASN A 211 2.17 6.63 -13.10
N ASN A 212 1.55 7.42 -13.96
CA ASN A 212 0.42 8.29 -13.58
C ASN A 212 -0.88 7.52 -13.25
N VAL A 213 -0.93 6.21 -13.50
CA VAL A 213 -2.08 5.38 -13.12
C VAL A 213 -2.17 5.18 -11.61
N PHE A 214 -1.03 5.22 -10.91
CA PHE A 214 -0.94 5.03 -9.45
C PHE A 214 -1.33 6.28 -8.64
N PHE A 215 -1.43 7.45 -9.28
CA PHE A 215 -1.78 8.72 -8.64
C PHE A 215 -3.13 9.21 -9.17
N ARG A 216 -4.14 9.28 -8.31
CA ARG A 216 -5.50 9.73 -8.66
C ARG A 216 -5.95 10.94 -7.84
N ARG A 217 -6.32 10.72 -6.57
CA ARG A 217 -6.77 11.79 -5.66
C ARG A 217 -6.07 11.81 -4.31
N GLY A 218 -5.70 10.64 -3.76
CA GLY A 218 -5.00 10.59 -2.47
C GLY A 218 -5.83 11.06 -1.26
N VAL A 219 -7.16 11.03 -1.36
CA VAL A 219 -8.11 11.49 -0.31
C VAL A 219 -8.92 10.34 0.29
N VAL A 220 -9.46 10.58 1.48
CA VAL A 220 -10.42 9.71 2.18
C VAL A 220 -11.83 10.17 1.83
N GLY A 221 -12.77 9.24 1.67
CA GLY A 221 -14.18 9.53 1.45
C GLY A 221 -14.52 9.89 0.01
N ASP A 222 -13.67 9.56 -0.95
CA ASP A 222 -13.94 9.89 -2.36
C ASP A 222 -15.11 9.09 -2.92
N TRP A 223 -15.43 7.95 -2.31
CA TRP A 223 -16.56 7.12 -2.67
C TRP A 223 -17.91 7.87 -2.75
N VAL A 224 -18.09 8.97 -2.00
CA VAL A 224 -19.31 9.79 -2.04
C VAL A 224 -19.60 10.36 -3.43
N ASN A 225 -18.58 10.52 -4.26
CA ASN A 225 -18.70 11.08 -5.61
C ASN A 225 -19.13 10.04 -6.66
N TYR A 226 -19.18 8.75 -6.29
CA TYR A 226 -19.34 7.64 -7.24
C TYR A 226 -20.41 6.63 -6.81
N LEU A 227 -20.62 6.44 -5.51
CA LEU A 227 -21.52 5.42 -4.98
C LEU A 227 -22.82 6.05 -4.49
N GLY A 228 -23.94 5.63 -5.09
CA GLY A 228 -25.26 5.93 -4.57
C GLY A 228 -25.57 5.17 -3.27
N THR A 229 -26.61 5.61 -2.56
CA THR A 229 -27.00 5.09 -1.24
C THR A 229 -27.12 3.56 -1.20
N GLU A 230 -27.75 2.95 -2.20
CA GLU A 230 -27.93 1.48 -2.26
C GLU A 230 -26.58 0.73 -2.27
N LEU A 231 -25.61 1.23 -3.03
CA LEU A 231 -24.28 0.61 -3.14
C LEU A 231 -23.51 0.77 -1.82
N VAL A 232 -23.60 1.95 -1.22
CA VAL A 232 -23.00 2.24 0.10
C VAL A 232 -23.56 1.27 1.15
N GLU A 233 -24.89 1.17 1.25
CA GLU A 233 -25.57 0.27 2.19
C GLU A 233 -25.23 -1.20 1.95
N ARG A 234 -25.02 -1.62 0.70
CA ARG A 234 -24.59 -3.00 0.41
C ARG A 234 -23.18 -3.29 0.93
N ILE A 235 -22.22 -2.40 0.69
CA ILE A 235 -20.85 -2.56 1.22
C ILE A 235 -20.85 -2.49 2.75
N ASP A 236 -21.61 -1.56 3.34
CA ASP A 236 -21.65 -1.39 4.79
C ASP A 236 -22.25 -2.62 5.48
N ARG A 237 -23.33 -3.20 4.93
CA ARG A 237 -23.87 -4.49 5.42
C ARG A 237 -22.86 -5.62 5.32
N ILE A 238 -22.19 -5.78 4.17
CA ILE A 238 -21.15 -6.81 4.00
C ILE A 238 -20.04 -6.62 5.03
N THR A 239 -19.60 -5.38 5.23
CA THR A 239 -18.52 -5.06 6.18
C THR A 239 -18.96 -5.38 7.61
N GLN A 240 -20.15 -4.93 8.02
CA GLN A 240 -20.71 -5.20 9.34
C GLN A 240 -20.88 -6.70 9.58
N ASP A 241 -21.47 -7.43 8.64
CA ASP A 241 -21.73 -8.87 8.77
C ASP A 241 -20.43 -9.66 8.86
N LYS A 242 -19.45 -9.36 8.00
CA LYS A 242 -18.19 -10.11 7.93
C LYS A 242 -17.22 -9.74 9.04
N PHE A 243 -17.22 -8.49 9.52
CA PHE A 243 -16.29 -8.02 10.53
C PHE A 243 -16.87 -8.16 11.95
N SER A 244 -18.14 -8.53 12.08
CA SER A 244 -18.79 -8.78 13.37
C SER A 244 -17.96 -9.73 14.23
N GLY A 245 -17.72 -9.34 15.48
CA GLY A 245 -16.93 -10.11 16.44
C GLY A 245 -15.41 -10.09 16.24
N SER A 246 -14.89 -9.50 15.16
CA SER A 246 -13.44 -9.42 14.92
C SER A 246 -12.73 -8.33 15.73
N GLY A 247 -13.46 -7.32 16.18
CA GLY A 247 -12.91 -6.10 16.78
C GLY A 247 -12.32 -5.10 15.76
N LEU A 248 -12.29 -5.42 14.46
CA LEU A 248 -11.86 -4.49 13.42
C LEU A 248 -13.00 -3.54 13.03
N VAL A 249 -12.74 -2.24 13.15
CA VAL A 249 -13.65 -1.16 12.74
C VAL A 249 -12.97 -0.34 11.64
N ILE A 250 -13.62 -0.17 10.48
CA ILE A 250 -13.09 0.54 9.29
C ILE A 250 -14.15 1.39 8.59
#